data_AF-A0A8R1EBA8-F1
#
_entry.id   AF-A0A8R1EBA8-F1
#
_cell.length_a   1.000
_cell.length_b   1.000
_cell.length_c   1.000
_cell.angle_alpha   90.00
_cell.angle_beta   90.00
_cell.angle_gamma   90.00
#
_symmetry.space_group_name_H-M   'P 1'
#
loop_
_entity.id
_entity.type
_entity.pdbx_description
1 polymer ?
#
loop_
_entity_poly.entity_id
_entity_poly.type
_entity_poly.pdbx_seq_one_letter_code
_entity_poly.pdbx_strand_id
1 'polypeptide(L)'
;MVPRVPSSLCPSSCSGQGFCAFLADVYRCVCDSGYSGDGCESSPTASSLWSIGLIVLALTISLLLIGGLVFTGLFFYNRFVSKFFVSTRSIDEPTASPFRRSCFFRK
;
A
#
# COMPACT_ATOMS: atom_id res chain seq x y z
N MET A 1 27.15 -30.12 -23.60
CA MET A 1 25.72 -30.36 -23.88
C MET A 1 25.19 -31.28 -22.80
N VAL A 2 24.03 -30.96 -22.23
CA VAL A 2 23.44 -31.76 -21.15
C VAL A 2 22.55 -32.84 -21.76
N PRO A 3 22.82 -34.15 -21.55
CA PRO A 3 22.00 -35.22 -22.09
C PRO A 3 20.65 -35.27 -21.37
N ARG A 4 19.56 -35.20 -22.14
CA ARG A 4 18.21 -35.38 -21.62
C ARG A 4 17.92 -36.88 -21.45
N VAL A 5 17.32 -37.24 -20.33
CA VAL A 5 16.96 -38.61 -19.97
C VAL A 5 15.47 -38.67 -19.58
N PRO A 6 14.83 -39.86 -19.59
CA PRO A 6 13.44 -40.00 -19.16
C PRO A 6 13.25 -39.56 -17.71
N SER A 7 12.11 -38.94 -17.41
CA SER A 7 11.81 -38.41 -16.08
C SER A 7 11.65 -39.48 -14.99
N SER A 8 11.53 -40.75 -15.36
CA SER A 8 11.52 -41.90 -14.44
C SER A 8 12.86 -42.15 -13.75
N LEU A 9 13.96 -41.62 -14.27
CA LEU A 9 15.31 -41.72 -13.68
C LEU A 9 15.57 -40.63 -12.63
N CYS A 10 14.78 -39.55 -12.63
CA CYS A 10 14.90 -38.48 -11.65
C CYS A 10 13.91 -38.67 -10.49
N PRO A 11 14.26 -38.21 -9.28
CA PRO A 11 13.30 -38.11 -8.20
C PRO A 11 12.14 -37.19 -8.61
N SER A 12 10.92 -37.59 -8.23
CA SER A 12 9.66 -36.82 -8.39
C SER A 12 9.33 -36.33 -9.81
N SER A 13 9.93 -36.89 -10.86
CA SER A 13 9.70 -36.49 -12.25
C SER A 13 9.85 -34.96 -12.47
N CYS A 14 10.72 -34.32 -11.68
CA CYS A 14 10.92 -32.87 -11.66
C CYS A 14 9.61 -32.07 -11.50
N SER A 15 8.61 -32.64 -10.83
CA SER A 15 7.25 -32.09 -10.66
C SER A 15 6.56 -31.63 -11.97
N GLY A 16 7.05 -32.08 -13.13
CA GLY A 16 6.64 -31.56 -14.45
C GLY A 16 7.10 -30.12 -14.76
N GLN A 17 7.90 -29.50 -13.89
CA GLN A 17 8.38 -28.10 -13.98
C GLN A 17 9.81 -28.04 -14.55
N GLY A 18 10.22 -29.02 -15.37
CA GLY A 18 11.59 -29.15 -15.82
C GLY A 18 11.85 -30.43 -16.60
N PHE A 19 13.12 -30.72 -16.85
CA PHE A 19 13.55 -31.96 -17.50
C PHE A 19 14.67 -32.66 -16.73
N CYS A 20 14.69 -33.99 -16.81
CA CYS A 20 15.71 -34.81 -16.18
C CYS A 20 16.98 -34.84 -17.03
N ALA A 21 18.12 -34.65 -16.39
CA ALA A 21 19.43 -34.60 -17.01
C ALA A 21 20.47 -35.39 -16.21
N PHE A 22 21.45 -35.97 -16.90
CA PHE A 22 22.63 -36.53 -16.25
C PHE A 22 23.70 -35.46 -16.09
N LEU A 23 23.95 -35.04 -14.85
CA LEU A 23 24.82 -33.93 -14.47
C LEU A 23 25.77 -34.37 -13.34
N ALA A 24 27.07 -34.19 -13.54
CA ALA A 24 28.09 -34.52 -12.52
C ALA A 24 27.93 -35.96 -11.96
N ASP A 25 27.81 -36.94 -12.86
CA ASP A 25 27.63 -38.37 -12.56
C ASP A 25 26.34 -38.74 -11.80
N VAL A 26 25.37 -37.83 -11.70
CA VAL A 26 24.09 -38.04 -11.01
C VAL A 26 22.92 -37.54 -11.86
N TYR A 27 21.75 -38.17 -11.72
CA TYR A 27 20.50 -37.69 -12.30
C TYR A 27 19.97 -36.49 -11.51
N ARG A 28 19.89 -35.32 -12.15
CA ARG A 28 19.37 -34.09 -11.56
C ARG A 28 18.28 -33.48 -12.43
N CYS A 29 17.33 -32.81 -11.78
CA CYS A 29 16.33 -32.02 -12.46
C CYS A 29 16.88 -30.66 -12.87
N VAL A 30 16.70 -30.30 -14.14
CA VAL A 30 16.91 -28.95 -14.64
C VAL A 30 15.56 -28.26 -14.65
N CYS A 31 15.38 -27.33 -13.73
CA CYS A 31 14.12 -26.61 -13.53
C CYS A 31 13.92 -25.50 -14.56
N ASP A 32 12.66 -25.25 -14.89
CA ASP A 32 12.27 -24.07 -15.67
C ASP A 32 12.45 -22.78 -14.85
N SER A 33 12.39 -21.65 -15.55
CA SER A 33 12.60 -20.32 -14.97
C SER A 33 11.66 -20.06 -13.79
N GLY A 34 12.25 -19.70 -12.65
CA GLY A 34 11.52 -19.40 -11.42
C GLY A 34 11.23 -20.61 -10.53
N TYR A 35 11.45 -21.84 -10.99
CA TYR A 35 11.33 -23.03 -10.16
C TYR A 35 12.67 -23.41 -9.53
N SER A 36 12.62 -23.95 -8.31
CA SER A 36 13.81 -24.35 -7.55
C SER A 36 13.54 -25.58 -6.68
N GLY A 37 14.61 -26.13 -6.11
CA GLY A 37 14.57 -27.37 -5.31
C GLY A 37 14.95 -28.61 -6.14
N ASP A 38 15.28 -29.71 -5.45
CA ASP A 38 15.78 -30.95 -6.08
C ASP A 38 14.79 -31.57 -7.08
N GLY A 39 13.49 -31.36 -6.87
CA GLY A 39 12.41 -31.81 -7.74
C GLY A 39 11.64 -30.66 -8.41
N CYS A 40 12.21 -29.46 -8.49
CA CYS A 40 11.53 -28.27 -8.99
C CYS A 40 10.20 -27.98 -8.29
N GLU A 41 10.11 -28.25 -6.99
CA GLU A 41 8.89 -28.11 -6.18
C GLU A 41 8.62 -26.65 -5.80
N SER A 42 9.68 -25.84 -5.66
CA SER A 42 9.58 -24.47 -5.18
C SER A 42 9.18 -23.58 -6.34
N SER A 43 7.90 -23.25 -6.42
CA SER A 43 7.38 -22.35 -7.45
C SER A 43 7.72 -20.89 -7.12
N PRO A 44 7.89 -20.04 -8.16
CA PRO A 44 8.08 -18.61 -7.94
C PRO A 44 6.83 -17.96 -7.33
N THR A 45 5.66 -18.57 -7.52
CA THR A 45 4.39 -18.08 -6.99
C THR A 45 4.26 -18.31 -5.48
N ALA A 46 4.82 -19.39 -4.92
CA ALA A 46 4.75 -19.66 -3.49
C ALA A 46 5.57 -18.66 -2.67
N SER A 47 6.76 -18.29 -3.15
CA SER A 47 7.60 -17.26 -2.49
C SER A 47 7.03 -15.85 -2.67
N SER A 48 6.49 -15.55 -3.85
CA SER A 48 5.93 -14.22 -4.17
C SER A 48 4.68 -13.90 -3.35
N LEU A 49 3.80 -14.87 -3.10
CA LEU A 49 2.55 -14.65 -2.38
C LEU A 49 2.76 -14.25 -0.91
N TRP A 50 3.84 -14.71 -0.28
CA TRP A 50 4.18 -14.35 1.11
C TRP A 50 4.71 -12.90 1.18
N SER A 51 5.49 -12.49 0.17
CA SER A 51 5.98 -11.12 0.04
C SER A 51 4.86 -10.13 -0.25
N ILE A 52 3.92 -10.48 -1.13
CA ILE A 52 2.78 -9.62 -1.49
C ILE A 52 1.86 -9.43 -0.28
N GLY A 53 1.63 -10.47 0.52
CA GLY A 53 0.81 -10.40 1.73
C GLY A 53 1.28 -9.34 2.73
N LEU A 54 2.60 -9.22 2.94
CA LEU A 54 3.18 -8.21 3.84
C LEU A 54 3.01 -6.79 3.32
N ILE A 55 3.16 -6.59 2.00
CA ILE A 55 3.00 -5.27 1.38
C ILE A 55 1.54 -4.81 1.50
N VAL A 56 0.58 -5.69 1.19
CA VAL A 56 -0.85 -5.38 1.32
C VAL A 56 -1.22 -5.06 2.78
N LEU A 57 -0.71 -5.84 3.73
CA LEU A 57 -0.93 -5.60 5.16
C LEU A 57 -0.33 -4.25 5.62
N ALA A 58 0.89 -3.93 5.19
CA ALA A 58 1.53 -2.65 5.51
C ALA A 58 0.78 -1.44 4.92
N LEU A 59 0.30 -1.55 3.67
CA LEU A 59 -0.46 -0.49 3.01
C LEU A 59 -1.81 -0.27 3.68
N THR A 60 -2.53 -1.35 4.01
CA THR A 60 -3.81 -1.27 4.71
C THR A 60 -3.68 -0.67 6.11
N ILE A 61 -2.67 -1.07 6.88
CA ILE A 61 -2.38 -0.49 8.20
C ILE A 61 -2.05 1.00 8.07
N SER A 62 -1.23 1.36 7.08
CA SER A 62 -0.85 2.76 6.84
C SER A 62 -2.05 3.63 6.47
N LEU A 63 -2.93 3.15 5.60
CA LEU A 63 -4.19 3.82 5.24
C LEU A 63 -5.15 3.98 6.43
N LEU A 64 -5.23 3.00 7.33
CA LEU A 64 -6.06 3.08 8.54
C LEU A 64 -5.49 4.05 9.56
N LEU A 65 -4.16 4.09 9.75
CA LEU A 65 -3.52 5.04 10.66
C LEU A 65 -3.62 6.48 10.15
N ILE A 66 -3.30 6.70 8.87
CA ILE A 66 -3.38 8.01 8.23
C ILE A 66 -4.85 8.45 8.14
N GLY A 67 -5.73 7.57 7.66
CA GLY A 67 -7.16 7.83 7.59
C GLY A 67 -7.78 8.08 8.95
N GLY A 68 -7.38 7.35 9.99
CA GLY A 68 -7.84 7.53 11.36
C GLY A 68 -7.40 8.87 11.95
N LEU A 69 -6.13 9.27 11.80
CA LEU A 69 -5.60 10.55 12.28
C LEU A 69 -6.20 11.75 11.52
N VAL A 70 -6.35 11.62 10.20
CA VAL A 70 -6.97 12.64 9.36
C VAL A 70 -8.46 12.74 9.67
N PHE A 71 -9.18 11.62 9.84
CA PHE A 71 -10.61 11.63 10.16
C PHE A 71 -10.90 12.14 11.56
N THR A 72 -10.16 11.68 12.57
CA THR A 72 -10.28 12.22 13.95
C THR A 72 -9.87 13.69 13.99
N GLY A 73 -8.79 14.07 13.30
CA GLY A 73 -8.33 15.45 13.16
C GLY A 73 -9.34 16.35 12.48
N LEU A 74 -9.89 15.98 11.31
CA LEU A 74 -10.91 16.74 10.58
C LEU A 74 -12.24 16.77 11.33
N PHE A 75 -12.63 15.68 11.98
CA PHE A 75 -13.86 15.64 12.78
C PHE A 75 -13.75 16.55 13.99
N PHE A 76 -12.62 16.50 14.72
CA PHE A 76 -12.35 17.45 15.81
C PHE A 76 -12.20 18.87 15.30
N TYR A 77 -11.52 19.09 14.18
CA TYR A 77 -11.35 20.40 13.56
C TYR A 77 -12.70 21.01 13.19
N ASN A 78 -13.54 20.26 12.48
CA ASN A 78 -14.89 20.70 12.13
C ASN A 78 -15.75 20.89 13.38
N ARG A 79 -15.66 20.01 14.38
CA ARG A 79 -16.45 20.17 15.62
C ARG A 79 -15.97 21.35 16.47
N PHE A 80 -14.68 21.66 16.45
CA PHE A 80 -14.09 22.80 17.16
C PHE A 80 -14.44 24.11 16.47
N VAL A 81 -14.32 24.18 15.14
CA VAL A 81 -14.80 25.31 14.34
C VAL A 81 -16.30 25.49 14.53
N SER A 82 -17.09 24.41 14.56
CA SER A 82 -18.54 24.49 14.81
C SER A 82 -18.87 25.07 16.20
N LYS A 83 -18.13 24.67 17.25
CA LYS A 83 -18.31 25.23 18.60
C LYS A 83 -17.76 26.65 18.74
N PHE A 84 -16.69 26.99 18.03
CA PHE A 84 -16.08 28.32 18.09
C PHE A 84 -16.88 29.35 17.28
N PHE A 85 -17.41 28.96 16.11
CA PHE A 85 -18.15 29.86 15.23
C PHE A 85 -19.57 30.19 15.71
N VAL A 86 -20.17 29.33 16.54
CA VAL A 86 -21.37 29.69 17.32
C VAL A 86 -21.05 30.72 18.41
N SER A 87 -19.81 30.77 18.89
CA SER A 87 -19.40 31.68 19.97
C SER A 87 -18.84 33.03 19.50
N THR A 88 -18.56 33.22 18.21
CA THR A 88 -18.08 34.52 17.66
C THR A 88 -19.11 35.25 16.80
N ARG A 89 -20.38 34.83 16.81
CA ARG A 89 -21.46 35.57 16.12
C ARG A 89 -22.28 36.50 17.04
N SER A 90 -21.83 36.73 18.27
CA SER A 90 -22.45 37.64 19.23
C SER A 90 -21.35 38.43 19.97
N ILE A 91 -21.49 39.77 20.05
CA ILE A 91 -20.53 40.76 20.61
C ILE A 91 -19.50 41.18 19.53
N ASP A 92 -19.56 42.34 18.86
CA ASP A 92 -20.14 43.64 19.20
C ASP A 92 -20.58 44.37 17.91
N GLU A 93 -21.80 44.88 17.93
CA GLU A 93 -22.22 46.06 17.18
C GLU A 93 -21.88 47.28 18.05
N PRO A 94 -20.90 48.14 17.70
CA PRO A 94 -20.80 49.44 18.31
C PRO A 94 -21.76 50.38 17.59
N THR A 95 -23.01 50.43 18.04
CA THR A 95 -23.83 51.62 17.81
C THR A 95 -23.23 52.79 18.59
N ALA A 96 -22.88 53.82 17.82
CA ALA A 96 -22.69 55.20 18.21
C ALA A 96 -21.37 55.62 18.90
N SER A 97 -20.53 56.32 18.12
CA SER A 97 -20.10 57.66 18.54
C SER A 97 -20.05 58.62 17.34
N PRO A 98 -20.14 59.95 17.59
CA PRO A 98 -20.63 60.94 16.63
C PRO A 98 -19.49 61.68 15.95
N PHE A 99 -19.50 61.82 14.62
CA PHE A 99 -18.81 62.94 13.98
C PHE A 99 -19.56 63.40 12.73
N ARG A 100 -20.39 64.42 12.94
CA ARG A 100 -20.77 65.40 11.94
C ARG A 100 -19.52 65.82 11.15
N ARG A 101 -19.61 65.82 9.83
CA ARG A 101 -19.51 67.05 9.02
C ARG A 101 -19.75 66.73 7.55
N SER A 102 -20.91 67.15 7.08
CA SER A 102 -21.08 67.66 5.72
C SER A 102 -19.98 68.67 5.43
N CYS A 103 -19.21 68.43 4.36
CA CYS A 103 -18.63 69.51 3.57
C CYS A 103 -19.01 69.25 2.11
N PHE A 104 -20.10 69.92 1.74
CA PHE A 104 -20.39 70.44 0.41
C PHE A 104 -19.09 70.95 -0.23
N PHE A 105 -18.67 70.43 -1.38
CA PHE A 105 -17.76 71.16 -2.27
C PHE A 105 -18.22 71.02 -3.72
N ARG A 106 -18.75 72.14 -4.20
CA ARG A 106 -18.98 72.50 -5.60
C ARG A 106 -17.73 72.21 -6.44
N LYS A 107 -17.95 71.59 -7.61
CA LYS A 107 -17.71 72.24 -8.89
C LYS A 107 -18.75 71.79 -9.90
#